data_AF-X1F908-F1
#
_entry.id   AF-X1F908-F1
#
_cell.length_a   1.000
_cell.length_b   1.000
_cell.length_c   1.000
_cell.angle_alpha   90.00
_cell.angle_beta   90.00
_cell.angle_gamma   90.00
#
_symmetry.space_group_name_H-M   'P 1'
#
loop_
_entity.id
_entity.type
_entity.pdbx_description
1 polymer ?
#
loop_
_entity_poly.entity_id
_entity_poly.type
_entity_poly.pdbx_seq_one_letter_code
_entity_poly.pdbx_strand_id
1 'polypeptide(L)'
;HWVELKASDKVIYHASAVIACNYMVTVVKLATDLWQSFAVPPHQAAQALLPLLRGTLNNIDTVGIPQCLTGPIARGDIGTIKKHLDALHQTAPNLLSTYRELGLQTIPIALAKGKINQHQAQELRAVLEQPD
;
A
#
# COMPACT_ATOMS: atom_id res chain seq x y z
N HIS A 1 9.04 -18.96 14.47
CA HIS A 1 7.83 -19.45 15.16
C HIS A 1 7.07 -20.39 14.22
N TRP A 2 6.56 -21.52 14.71
CA TRP A 2 5.70 -22.42 13.93
C TRP A 2 4.27 -22.35 14.49
N VAL A 3 3.29 -22.53 13.61
CA VAL A 3 1.86 -22.51 13.94
C VAL A 3 1.25 -23.76 13.32
N GLU A 4 0.45 -24.48 14.10
CA GLU A 4 -0.31 -25.63 13.64
C GLU A 4 -1.61 -25.18 12.96
N LEU A 5 -1.89 -25.72 11.77
CA LEU A 5 -3.10 -25.46 11.01
C LEU A 5 -3.84 -26.76 10.75
N LYS A 6 -5.17 -26.72 10.73
CA LYS A 6 -5.98 -27.87 10.33
C LYS A 6 -5.85 -28.07 8.82
N ALA A 7 -6.05 -29.30 8.36
CA ALA A 7 -6.08 -29.60 6.92
C ALA A 7 -7.12 -28.75 6.16
N SER A 8 -8.25 -28.41 6.80
CA SER A 8 -9.29 -27.52 6.26
C SER A 8 -8.81 -26.09 6.01
N ASP A 9 -7.77 -25.65 6.72
CA ASP A 9 -7.29 -24.27 6.66
C ASP A 9 -6.36 -24.05 5.47
N LYS A 10 -5.96 -25.12 4.76
CA LYS A 10 -5.00 -25.07 3.64
C LYS A 10 -5.37 -24.04 2.58
N VAL A 11 -6.67 -23.92 2.25
CA VAL A 11 -7.16 -22.99 1.23
C VAL A 11 -6.98 -21.54 1.68
N ILE A 12 -7.46 -21.18 2.88
CA ILE A 12 -7.36 -19.81 3.38
C ILE A 12 -5.91 -19.43 3.70
N TYR A 13 -5.11 -20.38 4.20
CA TYR A 13 -3.67 -20.20 4.36
C TYR A 13 -3.00 -19.87 3.03
N HIS A 14 -3.27 -20.63 1.97
CA HIS A 14 -2.69 -20.35 0.65
C HIS A 14 -3.12 -18.98 0.11
N ALA A 15 -4.39 -18.59 0.27
CA ALA A 15 -4.86 -17.26 -0.10
C ALA A 15 -4.11 -16.15 0.67
N SER A 16 -3.84 -16.35 1.97
CA SER A 16 -3.05 -15.39 2.76
C SER A 16 -1.61 -15.24 2.24
N ALA A 17 -0.97 -16.35 1.83
CA ALA A 17 0.35 -16.33 1.22
C ALA A 17 0.34 -15.65 -0.16
N VAL A 18 -0.71 -15.83 -0.97
CA VAL A 18 -0.90 -15.11 -2.24
C VAL A 18 -1.02 -13.60 -2.00
N ILE A 19 -1.79 -13.19 -0.99
CA ILE A 19 -1.91 -11.77 -0.62
C ILE A 19 -0.54 -11.19 -0.20
N ALA A 20 0.19 -11.92 0.65
CA ALA A 20 1.47 -11.46 1.18
C ALA A 20 2.59 -11.43 0.13
N CYS A 21 2.65 -12.42 -0.77
CA CYS A 21 3.80 -12.62 -1.66
C CYS A 21 3.50 -12.29 -3.12
N ASN A 22 2.42 -12.83 -3.69
CA ASN A 22 2.13 -12.61 -5.11
C ASN A 22 1.74 -11.14 -5.34
N TYR A 23 0.83 -10.60 -4.53
CA TYR A 23 0.39 -9.22 -4.71
C TYR A 23 1.47 -8.21 -4.30
N MET A 24 2.44 -8.58 -3.48
CA MET A 24 3.64 -7.76 -3.27
C MET A 24 4.42 -7.57 -4.58
N VAL A 25 4.63 -8.66 -5.35
CA VAL A 25 5.27 -8.57 -6.68
C VAL A 25 4.45 -7.68 -7.61
N THR A 26 3.12 -7.82 -7.62
CA THR A 26 2.22 -6.97 -8.40
C THR A 26 2.38 -5.50 -8.04
N VAL A 27 2.29 -5.12 -6.76
CA VAL A 27 2.42 -3.73 -6.31
C VAL A 27 3.78 -3.15 -6.67
N VAL A 28 4.87 -3.91 -6.51
CA VAL A 28 6.21 -3.48 -6.92
C VAL A 28 6.28 -3.23 -8.43
N LYS A 29 5.68 -4.12 -9.24
CA LYS A 29 5.61 -3.94 -10.70
C LYS A 29 4.86 -2.66 -11.08
N LEU A 30 3.67 -2.43 -10.50
CA LEU A 30 2.89 -1.21 -10.75
C LEU A 30 3.69 0.06 -10.37
N ALA A 31 4.42 0.02 -9.24
CA ALA A 31 5.29 1.11 -8.83
C ALA A 31 6.45 1.32 -9.82
N THR A 32 7.08 0.27 -10.33
CA THR A 32 8.16 0.40 -11.34
C THR A 32 7.65 0.83 -12.72
N ASP A 33 6.40 0.55 -13.07
CA ASP A 33 5.82 1.00 -14.35
C ASP A 33 5.60 2.51 -14.36
N LEU A 34 5.26 3.11 -13.21
CA LEU A 34 5.20 4.56 -13.08
C LEU A 34 6.55 5.23 -13.41
N TRP A 35 7.68 4.54 -13.23
CA TRP A 35 8.99 5.13 -13.52
C TRP A 35 9.27 5.31 -15.01
N GLN A 36 8.44 4.73 -15.89
CA GLN A 36 8.49 5.01 -17.32
C GLN A 36 8.19 6.49 -17.61
N SER A 37 7.41 7.17 -16.77
CA SER A 37 7.17 8.62 -16.89
C SER A 37 8.44 9.45 -16.62
N PHE A 38 9.47 8.86 -16.01
CA PHE A 38 10.78 9.48 -15.78
C PHE A 38 11.84 9.02 -16.79
N ALA A 39 11.44 8.28 -17.83
CA ALA A 39 12.35 7.64 -18.80
C ALA A 39 13.39 6.70 -18.16
N VAL A 40 13.07 6.09 -17.00
CA VAL A 40 13.94 5.13 -16.32
C VAL A 40 13.50 3.70 -16.66
N PRO A 41 14.43 2.81 -17.08
CA PRO A 41 14.08 1.44 -17.42
C PRO A 41 13.68 0.63 -16.16
N PRO A 42 12.79 -0.38 -16.28
CA PRO A 42 12.24 -1.10 -15.13
C PRO A 42 13.27 -1.73 -14.18
N HIS A 43 14.41 -2.22 -14.70
CA HIS A 43 15.44 -2.82 -13.87
C HIS A 43 16.12 -1.81 -12.93
N GLN A 44 16.31 -0.56 -13.38
CA GLN A 44 16.85 0.52 -12.56
C GLN A 44 15.81 1.01 -11.54
N ALA A 45 14.54 1.12 -11.95
CA ALA A 45 13.45 1.45 -11.04
C ALA A 45 13.34 0.44 -9.89
N ALA A 46 13.42 -0.86 -10.19
CA ALA A 46 13.40 -1.92 -9.19
C ALA A 46 14.59 -1.81 -8.23
N GLN A 47 15.81 -1.57 -8.75
CA GLN A 47 17.00 -1.37 -7.92
C GLN A 47 16.87 -0.14 -7.00
N ALA A 48 16.29 0.95 -7.49
CA ALA A 48 16.08 2.17 -6.72
C ALA A 48 15.02 2.01 -5.63
N LEU A 49 13.96 1.22 -5.88
CA LEU A 49 12.90 0.96 -4.89
C LEU A 49 13.27 -0.12 -3.87
N LEU A 50 14.18 -1.03 -4.20
CA LEU A 50 14.52 -2.17 -3.34
C LEU A 50 14.96 -1.79 -1.91
N PRO A 51 15.78 -0.73 -1.69
CA PRO A 51 16.11 -0.27 -0.34
C PRO A 51 14.87 0.15 0.48
N LEU A 52 13.90 0.83 -0.15
CA LEU A 52 12.66 1.24 0.51
C LEU A 52 11.80 0.02 0.87
N LEU A 53 11.70 -0.96 -0.04
CA LEU A 53 10.97 -2.20 0.20
C LEU A 53 11.59 -3.02 1.34
N ARG A 54 12.92 -3.12 1.39
CA ARG A 54 13.64 -3.75 2.51
C ARG A 54 13.38 -3.02 3.82
N GLY A 55 13.36 -1.69 3.81
CA GLY A 55 12.98 -0.89 4.98
C GLY A 55 11.57 -1.20 5.47
N THR A 56 10.61 -1.34 4.55
CA THR A 56 9.23 -1.75 4.89
C THR A 56 9.18 -3.13 5.53
N LEU A 57 9.85 -4.13 4.93
CA LEU A 57 9.91 -5.50 5.49
C LEU A 57 10.59 -5.51 6.86
N ASN A 58 11.68 -4.77 7.03
CA ASN A 58 12.37 -4.64 8.30
C ASN A 58 11.48 -3.99 9.36
N ASN A 59 10.69 -2.97 9.02
CA ASN A 59 9.77 -2.34 9.97
C ASN A 59 8.63 -3.29 10.37
N ILE A 60 8.15 -4.12 9.44
CA ILE A 60 7.15 -5.15 9.75
C ILE A 60 7.73 -6.15 10.75
N ASP A 61 8.97 -6.60 10.55
CA ASP A 61 9.64 -7.56 11.43
C ASP A 61 9.97 -6.98 12.81
N THR A 62 10.51 -5.75 12.85
CA THR A 62 11.05 -5.16 14.09
C THR A 62 10.01 -4.41 14.93
N VAL A 63 9.02 -3.76 14.30
CA VAL A 63 8.02 -2.93 14.99
C VAL A 63 6.62 -3.55 14.94
N GLY A 64 6.32 -4.36 13.92
CA GLY A 64 5.03 -5.04 13.77
C GLY A 64 3.88 -4.14 13.29
N ILE A 65 2.80 -4.78 12.84
CA ILE A 65 1.55 -4.11 12.45
C ILE A 65 0.75 -3.77 13.74
N PRO A 66 0.12 -2.58 13.83
CA PRO A 66 0.03 -1.51 12.82
C PRO A 66 1.18 -0.49 12.88
N GLN A 67 2.12 -0.64 13.81
CA GLN A 67 3.11 0.38 14.11
C GLN A 67 4.15 0.59 12.99
N CYS A 68 4.39 -0.40 12.14
CA CYS A 68 5.27 -0.29 10.97
C CYS A 68 4.74 0.62 9.87
N LEU A 69 3.43 0.95 9.85
CA LEU A 69 2.84 1.77 8.80
C LEU A 69 3.38 3.21 8.84
N THR A 70 3.82 3.71 7.68
CA THR A 70 4.29 5.09 7.48
C THR A 70 3.56 5.74 6.28
N GLY A 71 3.98 6.93 5.87
CA GLY A 71 3.41 7.62 4.72
C GLY A 71 2.20 8.52 5.04
N PRO A 72 1.55 9.07 4.00
CA PRO A 72 0.52 10.11 4.15
C PRO A 72 -0.74 9.61 4.86
N ILE A 73 -1.22 8.40 4.56
CA ILE A 73 -2.40 7.82 5.23
C ILE A 73 -2.15 7.63 6.73
N ALA A 74 -0.96 7.16 7.11
CA ALA A 74 -0.57 6.95 8.50
C ALA A 74 -0.60 8.23 9.35
N ARG A 75 -0.53 9.42 8.72
CA ARG A 75 -0.50 10.72 9.39
C ARG A 75 -1.70 11.61 9.05
N GLY A 76 -2.68 11.11 8.30
CA GLY A 76 -3.87 11.88 7.92
C GLY A 76 -3.59 12.99 6.90
N ASP A 77 -2.53 12.88 6.10
CA ASP A 77 -2.15 13.90 5.12
C ASP A 77 -3.01 13.81 3.85
N ILE A 78 -4.22 14.35 3.93
CA ILE A 78 -5.21 14.38 2.85
C ILE A 78 -4.69 15.19 1.65
N GLY A 79 -3.92 16.25 1.89
CA GLY A 79 -3.39 17.11 0.83
C GLY A 79 -2.43 16.35 -0.09
N THR A 80 -1.57 15.51 0.47
CA THR A 80 -0.70 14.62 -0.32
C THR A 80 -1.50 13.56 -1.08
N ILE A 81 -2.53 12.98 -0.46
CA ILE A 81 -3.39 11.98 -1.16
C ILE A 81 -4.08 12.60 -2.37
N LYS A 82 -4.64 13.80 -2.26
CA LYS A 82 -5.25 14.50 -3.41
C LYS A 82 -4.25 14.73 -4.54
N LYS A 83 -3.06 15.24 -4.22
CA LYS A 83 -1.98 15.44 -5.21
C LYS A 83 -1.56 14.15 -5.91
N HIS A 84 -1.52 13.03 -5.18
CA HIS A 84 -1.24 11.74 -5.79
C HIS A 84 -2.34 11.32 -6.76
N LEU A 85 -3.62 11.45 -6.37
CA LEU A 85 -4.75 11.14 -7.25
C LEU A 85 -4.73 11.99 -8.52
N ASP A 86 -4.50 13.31 -8.40
CA ASP A 86 -4.40 14.21 -9.54
C ASP A 86 -3.26 13.80 -10.50
N ALA A 87 -2.09 13.48 -9.94
CA ALA A 87 -0.93 13.06 -10.74
C ALA A 87 -1.16 11.70 -11.43
N LEU A 88 -1.79 10.75 -10.73
CA LEU A 88 -2.15 9.45 -11.29
C LEU A 88 -3.22 9.57 -12.37
N HIS A 89 -4.20 10.45 -12.20
CA HIS A 89 -5.22 10.71 -13.22
C HIS A 89 -4.60 11.19 -14.54
N GLN A 90 -3.56 12.03 -14.46
CA GLN A 90 -2.88 12.55 -15.64
C GLN A 90 -1.89 11.55 -16.27
N THR A 91 -1.21 10.74 -15.45
CA THR A 91 -0.04 9.95 -15.90
C THR A 91 -0.35 8.46 -16.06
N ALA A 92 -1.21 7.91 -15.22
CA ALA A 92 -1.50 6.47 -15.15
C ALA A 92 -2.94 6.21 -14.63
N PRO A 93 -3.97 6.66 -15.37
CA PRO A 93 -5.37 6.58 -14.92
C PRO A 93 -5.82 5.14 -14.63
N ASN A 94 -5.22 4.15 -15.28
CA ASN A 94 -5.46 2.73 -15.03
C ASN A 94 -5.05 2.26 -13.62
N LEU A 95 -4.23 3.03 -12.88
CA LEU A 95 -3.83 2.72 -11.51
C LEU A 95 -4.74 3.34 -10.44
N LEU A 96 -5.65 4.26 -10.81
CA LEU A 96 -6.47 4.99 -9.84
C LEU A 96 -7.30 4.05 -8.97
N SER A 97 -7.99 3.08 -9.57
CA SER A 97 -8.80 2.11 -8.83
C SER A 97 -7.97 1.31 -7.83
N THR A 98 -6.76 0.89 -8.22
CA THR A 98 -5.85 0.14 -7.35
C THR A 98 -5.31 1.02 -6.22
N TYR A 99 -4.90 2.26 -6.52
CA TYR A 99 -4.42 3.20 -5.50
C TYR A 99 -5.52 3.52 -4.47
N ARG A 100 -6.75 3.75 -4.94
CA ARG A 100 -7.92 4.02 -4.08
C ARG A 100 -8.22 2.82 -3.19
N GLU A 101 -8.33 1.62 -3.74
CA GLU A 101 -8.64 0.42 -2.95
C GLU A 101 -7.56 0.14 -1.90
N LEU A 102 -6.27 0.16 -2.27
CA LEU A 102 -5.18 -0.03 -1.32
C LEU A 102 -5.18 1.06 -0.23
N GLY A 103 -5.49 2.30 -0.61
CA GLY A 103 -5.63 3.41 0.34
C GLY A 103 -6.75 3.18 1.33
N LEU A 104 -7.93 2.74 0.87
CA LEU A 104 -9.08 2.44 1.72
C LEU A 104 -8.77 1.32 2.71
N GLN A 105 -8.13 0.24 2.26
CA GLN A 105 -7.67 -0.86 3.13
C GLN A 105 -6.59 -0.44 4.13
N THR A 106 -5.87 0.65 3.86
CA THR A 106 -4.83 1.19 4.76
C THR A 106 -5.43 2.04 5.90
N ILE A 107 -6.62 2.65 5.72
CA ILE A 107 -7.23 3.53 6.73
C ILE A 107 -7.47 2.83 8.08
N PRO A 108 -8.02 1.60 8.15
CA PRO A 108 -8.17 0.88 9.42
C PRO A 108 -6.82 0.64 10.13
N ILE A 109 -5.74 0.41 9.37
CA ILE A 109 -4.39 0.23 9.91
C ILE A 109 -3.90 1.55 10.53
N ALA A 110 -4.14 2.68 9.87
CA ALA A 110 -3.78 4.00 10.38
C ALA A 110 -4.56 4.40 11.64
N LEU A 111 -5.86 4.06 11.70
CA LEU A 111 -6.68 4.20 12.92
C LEU A 111 -6.12 3.35 14.07
N ALA A 112 -5.83 2.08 13.81
CA ALA A 112 -5.27 1.16 14.80
C ALA A 112 -3.87 1.60 15.28
N LYS A 113 -3.09 2.26 14.40
CA LYS A 113 -1.81 2.88 14.77
C LYS A 113 -1.98 4.04 15.78
N GLY A 114 -3.15 4.66 15.84
CA GLY A 114 -3.48 5.76 16.76
C GLY A 114 -2.95 7.12 16.34
N LYS A 115 -2.56 7.30 15.07
CA LYS A 115 -2.01 8.57 14.54
C LYS A 115 -3.04 9.42 13.81
N ILE A 116 -4.23 8.87 13.53
CA ILE A 116 -5.37 9.61 12.99
C ILE A 116 -6.61 9.33 13.83
N ASN A 117 -7.54 10.28 13.88
CA ASN A 117 -8.85 10.10 14.51
C ASN A 117 -9.93 9.68 13.49
N GLN A 118 -11.16 9.44 13.97
CA GLN A 118 -12.28 9.02 13.11
C GLN A 118 -12.65 10.07 12.06
N HIS A 119 -12.56 11.37 12.38
CA HIS A 119 -12.83 12.45 11.43
C HIS A 119 -11.83 12.42 10.27
N GLN A 120 -10.53 12.36 10.55
CA GLN A 120 -9.49 12.27 9.52
C GLN A 120 -9.63 10.99 8.68
N ALA A 121 -10.03 9.87 9.29
CA ALA A 121 -10.32 8.64 8.57
C ALA A 121 -11.52 8.78 7.63
N GLN A 122 -12.58 9.50 8.03
CA GLN A 122 -13.73 9.80 7.17
C GLN A 122 -13.34 10.71 6.00
N GLU A 123 -12.54 11.75 6.24
CA GLU A 123 -12.04 12.63 5.18
C GLU A 123 -11.17 11.89 4.16
N LEU A 124 -10.29 10.99 4.64
CA LEU A 124 -9.49 10.13 3.76
C LEU A 124 -10.37 9.20 2.92
N ARG A 125 -11.40 8.57 3.51
CA ARG A 125 -12.36 7.75 2.75
C ARG A 125 -13.06 8.57 1.69
N ALA A 126 -13.59 9.74 2.04
CA ALA A 126 -14.30 10.61 1.11
C ALA A 126 -13.43 10.98 -0.10
N VAL A 127 -12.14 11.28 0.09
CA VAL A 127 -11.22 11.57 -1.01
C VAL A 127 -10.93 10.33 -1.87
N LEU A 128 -10.75 9.16 -1.25
CA LEU A 128 -10.44 7.93 -1.96
C LEU A 128 -11.65 7.29 -2.66
N GLU A 129 -12.87 7.56 -2.20
CA GLU A 129 -14.13 7.05 -2.78
C GLU A 129 -14.71 7.97 -3.87
N GLN A 130 -14.24 9.21 -3.98
CA GLN A 130 -14.73 10.15 -5.00
C GLN A 130 -14.59 9.54 -6.41
N PRO A 131 -15.66 9.47 -7.21
CA PRO A 131 -15.53 9.10 -8.61
C PRO A 131 -14.68 10.13 -9.37
N ASP A 132 -14.06 9.69 -10.46
CA ASP A 132 -13.28 10.54 -11.36
C ASP A 132 -14.17 11.50 -12.17
#